data_AF-A0A6G2DWX0-F1
#
_entry.id   AF-A0A6G2DWX0-F1
#
_cell.length_a   1.000
_cell.length_b   1.000
_cell.length_c   1.000
_cell.angle_alpha   90.00
_cell.angle_beta   90.00
_cell.angle_gamma   90.00
#
_symmetry.space_group_name_H-M   'P 1'
#
loop_
_entity.id
_entity.type
_entity.pdbx_description
1 polymer ?
#
loop_
_entity_poly.entity_id
_entity_poly.type
_entity_poly.pdbx_seq_one_letter_code
_entity_poly.pdbx_strand_id
1 'polypeptide(L)'
;FKENFINSQVIEYNVTGKEYIFTPEAFVSDYTAITNNVLSDLQNVTLNSEATKKVLGAANDAALDNLYLDRQFEEVKANIAEHLRKVLAMDKS
;
A
#
# COMPACT_ATOMS: atom_id res chain seq x y z
N PHE A 1 25.62 -22.86 18.43
CA PHE A 1 24.18 -22.77 18.72
C PHE A 1 23.65 -21.59 17.93
N LYS A 2 22.87 -21.86 16.87
CA LYS A 2 22.10 -20.81 16.20
C LYS A 2 20.75 -20.82 16.89
N GLU A 3 20.45 -19.77 17.65
CA GLU A 3 19.15 -19.65 18.29
C GLU A 3 18.06 -19.66 17.21
N ASN A 4 17.05 -20.51 17.43
CA ASN A 4 15.89 -20.58 16.57
C ASN A 4 15.02 -19.38 16.96
N PHE A 5 15.14 -18.27 16.23
CA PHE A 5 14.28 -17.11 16.47
C PHE A 5 12.82 -17.52 16.20
N ILE A 6 12.04 -17.69 17.26
CA ILE A 6 10.59 -17.96 17.23
C ILE A 6 9.83 -16.66 16.89
N ASN A 7 10.29 -15.92 15.87
CA ASN A 7 9.54 -14.81 15.32
C ASN A 7 9.50 -14.98 13.81
N SER A 8 8.47 -15.67 13.33
CA SER A 8 8.19 -15.99 11.91
C SER A 8 7.95 -14.76 11.02
N GLN A 9 8.21 -13.55 11.53
CA GLN A 9 7.93 -12.28 10.88
C GLN A 9 9.19 -11.59 10.36
N VAL A 10 10.39 -12.16 10.53
CA VAL A 10 11.64 -11.62 9.97
C VAL A 10 12.16 -12.60 8.92
N ILE A 11 12.22 -12.17 7.65
CA ILE A 11 12.82 -12.98 6.57
C ILE A 11 14.28 -12.58 6.44
N GLU A 12 15.18 -13.57 6.47
CA GLU A 12 16.60 -13.39 6.19
C GLU A 12 16.91 -13.73 4.73
N TYR A 13 17.55 -12.82 4.01
CA TYR A 13 18.04 -13.06 2.66
C TYR A 13 19.57 -13.18 2.66
N ASN A 14 20.09 -14.16 1.91
CA ASN A 14 21.51 -14.25 1.60
C ASN A 14 21.80 -13.42 0.34
N VAL A 15 22.72 -12.46 0.44
CA VAL A 15 23.16 -11.69 -0.72
C VAL A 15 24.20 -12.49 -1.49
N THR A 16 23.88 -12.95 -2.70
CA THR A 16 24.80 -13.74 -3.53
C THR A 16 26.16 -13.04 -3.67
N GLY A 17 27.22 -13.72 -3.23
CA GLY A 17 28.60 -13.21 -3.31
C GLY A 17 29.07 -12.37 -2.11
N LYS A 18 28.28 -12.26 -1.02
CA LYS A 18 28.71 -11.62 0.23
C LYS A 18 28.27 -12.45 1.44
N GLU A 19 29.07 -12.52 2.49
CA GLU A 19 28.74 -13.22 3.75
C GLU A 19 27.76 -12.43 4.65
N TYR A 20 27.11 -11.39 4.14
CA TYR A 20 26.16 -10.59 4.91
C TYR A 20 24.75 -11.14 4.81
N ILE A 21 24.10 -11.29 5.97
CA ILE A 21 22.67 -11.57 6.10
C ILE A 21 21.94 -10.24 5.99
N PHE A 22 20.95 -10.16 5.08
CA PHE A 22 20.06 -9.01 4.98
C PHE A 22 18.71 -9.35 5.61
N THR A 23 18.40 -8.69 6.71
CA THR A 23 17.05 -8.64 7.30
C THR A 23 16.37 -7.36 6.81
N PRO A 24 15.31 -7.41 5.98
CA PRO A 24 14.53 -6.23 5.68
C PRO A 24 13.97 -5.64 6.98
N GLU A 25 13.92 -4.32 7.04
CA GLU A 25 13.37 -3.54 8.16
C GLU A 25 11.82 -3.53 8.18
N ALA A 26 11.21 -4.51 7.51
CA ALA A 26 9.77 -4.72 7.51
C ALA A 26 9.52 -6.10 8.10
N PHE A 27 8.88 -6.14 9.26
CA PHE A 27 8.22 -7.36 9.70
C PHE A 27 7.29 -7.81 8.57
N VAL A 28 7.36 -9.07 8.15
CA VAL A 28 6.37 -9.71 7.29
C VAL A 28 5.09 -9.89 8.12
N SER A 29 4.46 -8.77 8.43
CA SER A 29 3.16 -8.75 9.06
C SER A 29 2.18 -9.29 8.03
N ASP A 30 1.39 -10.28 8.43
CA ASP A 30 0.28 -10.74 7.60
C ASP A 30 -0.81 -9.66 7.56
N TYR A 31 -0.76 -8.84 6.52
CA TYR A 31 -1.74 -7.77 6.28
C TYR A 31 -3.02 -8.26 5.63
N THR A 32 -3.20 -9.58 5.45
CA THR A 32 -4.36 -10.15 4.74
C THR A 32 -5.68 -9.75 5.42
N ALA A 33 -5.74 -9.78 6.75
CA ALA A 33 -6.95 -9.41 7.49
C ALA A 33 -7.36 -7.94 7.28
N ILE A 34 -6.41 -7.02 7.43
CA ILE A 34 -6.67 -5.58 7.23
C ILE A 34 -7.01 -5.31 5.75
N THR A 35 -6.23 -5.89 4.83
CA THR A 35 -6.45 -5.75 3.38
C THR A 35 -7.85 -6.21 2.99
N ASN A 36 -8.28 -7.40 3.43
CA ASN A 36 -9.59 -7.95 3.08
C ASN A 36 -10.76 -7.09 3.62
N ASN A 37 -10.57 -6.44 4.77
CA ASN A 37 -11.62 -5.62 5.38
C ASN A 37 -11.81 -4.27 4.67
N VAL A 38 -10.74 -3.66 4.16
CA VAL A 38 -10.81 -2.29 3.60
C VAL A 38 -10.73 -2.24 2.08
N LEU A 39 -10.27 -3.32 1.43
CA LEU A 39 -10.04 -3.34 -0.02
C LEU A 39 -11.32 -3.07 -0.82
N SER A 40 -12.43 -3.70 -0.42
CA SER A 40 -13.73 -3.49 -1.07
C SER A 40 -14.14 -2.02 -1.02
N ASP A 41 -13.99 -1.37 0.14
CA ASP A 41 -14.35 0.03 0.31
C ASP A 41 -13.47 0.96 -0.53
N LEU A 42 -12.16 0.71 -0.57
CA LEU A 42 -11.21 1.46 -1.40
C LEU A 42 -11.49 1.28 -2.91
N GLN A 43 -11.87 0.08 -3.34
CA GLN A 43 -12.25 -0.20 -4.73
C GLN A 43 -13.54 0.50 -5.16
N ASN A 44 -14.42 0.83 -4.22
CA ASN A 44 -15.68 1.53 -4.51
C ASN A 44 -15.53 3.05 -4.60
N VAL A 45 -14.36 3.62 -4.25
CA VAL A 45 -14.11 5.06 -4.38
C VAL A 45 -14.09 5.47 -5.86
N THR A 46 -14.79 6.56 -6.17
CA THR A 46 -14.87 7.13 -7.52
C THR A 46 -14.33 8.56 -7.53
N LEU A 47 -13.58 8.91 -8.57
CA LEU A 47 -12.91 10.20 -8.67
C LEU A 47 -13.92 11.37 -8.70
N ASN A 48 -15.03 11.18 -9.40
CA ASN A 48 -16.08 12.19 -9.58
C ASN A 48 -17.11 12.24 -8.45
N SER A 49 -16.95 11.48 -7.36
CA SER A 49 -17.86 11.59 -6.22
C SER A 49 -17.71 12.92 -5.49
N GLU A 50 -18.81 13.38 -4.86
CA GLU A 50 -18.79 14.59 -4.03
C GLU A 50 -17.81 14.49 -2.85
N ALA A 51 -17.63 13.29 -2.30
CA ALA A 51 -16.66 13.04 -1.25
C ALA A 51 -15.22 13.26 -1.75
N THR A 52 -14.88 12.72 -2.92
CA THR A 52 -13.55 12.89 -3.52
C THR A 52 -13.28 14.34 -3.89
N LYS A 53 -14.26 15.03 -4.51
CA LYS A 53 -14.15 16.47 -4.82
C LYS A 53 -13.85 17.31 -3.58
N LYS A 54 -14.54 17.02 -2.47
CA LYS A 54 -14.32 17.70 -1.19
C LYS A 54 -12.91 17.48 -0.65
N VAL A 55 -12.37 16.25 -0.73
CA VAL A 55 -11.00 15.94 -0.29
C VAL A 55 -9.96 16.65 -1.16
N LEU A 56 -10.21 16.74 -2.47
CA LEU A 56 -9.31 17.39 -3.43
C LEU A 56 -9.46 18.92 -3.47
N GLY A 57 -10.45 19.48 -2.76
CA GLY A 57 -10.75 20.91 -2.84
C GLY A 57 -11.32 21.35 -4.20
N ALA A 58 -11.86 20.42 -4.99
CA ALA A 58 -12.47 20.71 -6.28
C ALA A 58 -13.92 21.19 -6.08
N ALA A 59 -14.24 22.40 -6.55
CA ALA A 59 -15.57 22.98 -6.39
C ALA A 59 -16.63 22.37 -7.32
N ASN A 60 -16.21 21.78 -8.44
CA ASN A 60 -17.06 21.15 -9.46
C ASN A 60 -16.22 20.21 -10.35
N ASP A 61 -16.87 19.56 -11.33
CA ASP A 61 -16.21 18.64 -12.25
C ASP A 61 -15.11 19.32 -13.09
N ALA A 62 -15.34 20.55 -13.57
CA ALA A 62 -14.31 21.27 -14.33
C ALA A 62 -13.05 21.56 -13.50
N ALA A 63 -13.21 21.85 -12.19
CA ALA A 63 -12.07 22.01 -11.29
C ALA A 63 -11.35 20.68 -11.03
N LEU A 64 -12.08 19.56 -11.01
CA LEU A 64 -11.52 18.22 -10.89
C LEU A 64 -10.73 17.83 -12.14
N ASP A 65 -11.28 18.07 -13.34
CA ASP A 65 -10.63 17.77 -14.62
C ASP A 65 -9.29 18.51 -14.78
N ASN A 66 -9.20 19.74 -14.24
CA ASN A 66 -7.96 20.52 -14.22
C ASN A 66 -6.84 19.94 -13.35
N LEU A 67 -7.14 18.94 -12.51
CA LEU A 67 -6.12 18.22 -11.74
C LEU A 67 -5.46 17.09 -12.55
N TYR A 68 -6.03 16.71 -13.70
CA TYR A 68 -5.51 15.67 -14.59
C TYR A 68 -5.21 14.33 -13.87
N LEU A 69 -6.04 13.98 -12.88
CA LEU A 69 -5.81 12.81 -12.03
C LEU A 69 -6.39 11.52 -12.60
N ASP A 70 -7.31 11.61 -13.56
CA ASP A 70 -8.16 10.52 -14.05
C ASP A 70 -7.36 9.27 -14.41
N ARG A 71 -6.28 9.44 -15.18
CA ARG A 71 -5.42 8.33 -15.60
C ARG A 71 -4.73 7.66 -14.41
N GLN A 72 -4.08 8.45 -13.55
CA GLN A 72 -3.33 7.90 -12.42
C GLN A 72 -4.28 7.32 -11.36
N PHE A 73 -5.45 7.92 -11.18
CA PHE A 73 -6.46 7.44 -10.26
C PHE A 73 -6.92 6.03 -10.65
N GLU A 74 -7.26 5.81 -11.93
CA GLU A 74 -7.65 4.47 -12.40
C GLU A 74 -6.49 3.46 -12.33
N GLU A 75 -5.26 3.90 -12.62
CA GLU A 75 -4.05 3.06 -12.51
C GLU A 75 -3.81 2.57 -11.07
N VAL A 76 -3.93 3.49 -10.10
CA VAL A 76 -3.80 3.18 -8.66
C VAL A 76 -4.98 2.33 -8.18
N LYS A 77 -6.20 2.64 -8.62
CA LYS A 77 -7.42 1.90 -8.25
C LYS A 77 -7.38 0.45 -8.72
N ALA A 78 -6.92 0.20 -9.94
CA ALA A 78 -6.75 -1.15 -10.48
C ALA A 78 -5.76 -2.01 -9.68
N ASN A 79 -4.76 -1.37 -9.06
CA ASN A 79 -3.69 -2.03 -8.30
C ASN A 79 -3.73 -1.70 -6.80
N ILE A 80 -4.88 -1.25 -6.27
CA ILE A 80 -4.97 -0.66 -4.93
C ILE A 80 -4.57 -1.64 -3.82
N ALA A 81 -4.76 -2.95 -4.03
CA ALA A 81 -4.32 -3.99 -3.09
C ALA A 81 -2.79 -4.08 -2.97
N GLU A 82 -2.04 -3.80 -4.04
CA GLU A 82 -0.58 -3.74 -3.99
C GLU A 82 -0.12 -2.45 -3.29
N HIS A 83 -0.71 -1.31 -3.64
CA HIS A 83 -0.38 -0.03 -3.02
C HIS A 83 -0.69 -0.02 -1.52
N LEU A 84 -1.82 -0.58 -1.09
CA LEU A 84 -2.18 -0.70 0.32
C LEU A 84 -1.14 -1.52 1.09
N ARG A 85 -0.69 -2.65 0.54
CA ARG A 85 0.36 -3.48 1.16
C ARG A 85 1.68 -2.71 1.32
N LYS A 86 2.06 -1.90 0.34
CA LYS A 86 3.26 -1.05 0.43
C LYS A 86 3.14 -0.02 1.56
N VAL A 87 1.99 0.67 1.66
CA VAL A 87 1.75 1.65 2.73
C VAL A 87 1.79 1.00 4.11
N LEU A 88 1.11 -0.14 4.29
CA LEU A 88 1.09 -0.86 5.57
C LEU A 88 2.47 -1.37 6.01
N ALA A 89 3.34 -1.71 5.06
CA ALA A 89 4.71 -2.09 5.34
C ALA A 89 5.58 -0.90 5.77
N MET A 90 5.32 0.30 5.23
CA MET A 90 6.05 1.54 5.57
C MET A 90 5.63 2.15 6.91
N ASP A 91 4.36 2.01 7.31
CA ASP A 91 3.82 2.59 8.55
C ASP A 91 4.48 2.05 9.84
N LYS A 92 5.15 0.89 9.76
CA LYS A 92 5.83 0.26 10.89
C LYS A 92 7.33 0.60 10.98
N SER A 93 7.85 1.51 10.14
CA SER A 93 9.25 1.99 10.16
C SER A 93 9.48 3.18 11.09
#